data_AF-A0A0G1X639-F1
#
_entry.id   AF-A0A0G1X639-F1
#
_cell.length_a   1.000
_cell.length_b   1.000
_cell.length_c   1.000
_cell.angle_alpha   90.00
_cell.angle_beta   90.00
_cell.angle_gamma   90.00
#
_symmetry.space_group_name_H-M   'P 1'
#
loop_
_entity.id
_entity.type
_entity.pdbx_description
1 polymer ?
#
loop_
_entity_poly.entity_id
_entity_poly.type
_entity_poly.pdbx_seq_one_letter_code
_entity_poly.pdbx_strand_id
1 'polypeptide(L)'
;MTHKEQGLPAGRQGFSLIELLVVIAIIGLLTTIVMASLTNARKRGRDGRRIADIKQMQVALEMYYQFHDAYPTTLSALTSPGFIPAIPNDPLTGNPYAYAALKGAGATAAICASYHLGAKLEIYSASVNFNEDADMAAGGTYPTADGTICNNSSWVGSTEIPAVAFGGANDFDGTNDATDQVYDMRP
;
A
#
# COMPACT_ATOMS: atom_id res chain seq x y z
N MET A 1 19.50 -65.70 -56.26
CA MET A 1 20.41 -64.56 -56.02
C MET A 1 19.58 -63.42 -55.47
N THR A 2 19.59 -63.20 -54.16
CA THR A 2 19.07 -61.96 -53.54
C THR A 2 19.90 -61.71 -52.29
N HIS A 3 20.93 -60.88 -52.43
CA HIS A 3 21.68 -60.35 -51.30
C HIS A 3 20.79 -59.38 -50.52
N LYS A 4 20.69 -59.60 -49.21
CA LYS A 4 19.93 -58.78 -48.27
C LYS A 4 20.86 -57.71 -47.72
N GLU A 5 20.71 -56.47 -48.15
CA GLU A 5 21.39 -55.33 -47.53
C GLU A 5 20.72 -55.06 -46.17
N GLN A 6 21.39 -55.48 -45.09
CA GLN A 6 20.97 -55.13 -43.73
C GLN A 6 21.57 -53.77 -43.37
N GLY A 7 20.75 -52.72 -43.45
CA GLY A 7 21.11 -51.38 -43.01
C GLY A 7 21.51 -51.37 -41.53
N LEU A 8 22.66 -50.75 -41.25
CA LEU A 8 23.27 -50.67 -39.92
C LEU A 8 22.36 -49.89 -38.95
N PRO A 9 22.10 -50.37 -37.72
CA PRO A 9 21.28 -49.66 -36.75
C PRO A 9 21.98 -48.38 -36.28
N ALA A 10 21.29 -47.24 -36.38
CA ALA A 10 21.74 -45.95 -35.87
C ALA A 10 21.94 -46.05 -34.34
N GLY A 11 23.18 -45.87 -33.89
CA GLY A 11 23.54 -45.94 -32.47
C GLY A 11 22.79 -44.88 -31.65
N ARG A 12 22.19 -45.31 -30.53
CA ARG A 12 21.58 -44.42 -29.54
C ARG A 12 22.69 -43.56 -28.92
N GLN A 13 22.66 -42.26 -29.20
CA GLN A 13 23.55 -41.29 -28.57
C GLN A 13 23.11 -41.10 -27.11
N GLY A 14 23.99 -41.42 -26.16
CA GLY A 14 23.77 -41.21 -24.74
C GLY A 14 24.22 -39.80 -24.33
N PHE A 15 23.49 -39.17 -23.41
CA PHE A 15 23.87 -37.89 -22.80
C PHE A 15 25.16 -38.03 -22.00
N SER A 16 26.07 -37.07 -22.14
CA SER A 16 27.27 -36.99 -21.30
C SER A 16 26.96 -36.38 -19.94
N LEU A 17 27.64 -36.87 -18.89
CA LEU A 17 27.52 -36.31 -17.53
C LEU A 17 27.92 -34.82 -17.50
N ILE A 18 28.87 -34.41 -18.35
CA ILE A 18 29.28 -33.00 -18.43
C ILE A 18 28.21 -32.12 -19.08
N GLU A 19 27.44 -32.65 -20.03
CA GLU A 19 26.34 -31.92 -20.67
C GLU A 19 25.24 -31.65 -19.65
N LEU A 20 24.89 -32.64 -18.83
CA LEU A 20 23.91 -32.46 -17.77
C LEU A 20 24.40 -31.48 -16.70
N LEU A 21 25.69 -31.56 -16.33
CA LEU A 21 26.29 -30.67 -15.33
C LEU A 21 26.27 -29.21 -15.77
N VAL A 22 26.59 -28.92 -17.03
CA VAL A 22 26.56 -27.56 -17.56
C VAL A 22 25.13 -27.00 -17.58
N VAL A 23 24.13 -27.83 -17.91
CA VAL A 23 22.73 -27.40 -17.96
C VAL A 23 22.22 -26.98 -16.58
N ILE A 24 22.44 -27.81 -15.55
CA ILE A 24 22.01 -27.47 -14.19
C ILE A 24 22.76 -26.25 -13.65
N ALA A 25 24.02 -26.06 -14.05
CA ALA A 25 24.80 -24.87 -13.70
C ALA A 25 24.19 -23.60 -14.31
N ILE A 26 23.78 -23.62 -15.58
CA ILE A 26 23.13 -22.48 -16.25
C ILE A 26 21.75 -22.21 -15.65
N ILE A 27 20.94 -23.25 -15.39
CA ILE A 27 19.63 -23.09 -14.74
C ILE A 27 19.80 -22.48 -13.34
N GLY A 28 20.79 -22.95 -12.56
CA GLY A 28 21.12 -22.38 -11.25
C GLY A 28 21.47 -20.90 -11.33
N LEU A 29 22.28 -20.50 -12.31
CA LEU A 29 22.63 -19.09 -12.50
C LEU A 29 21.40 -18.24 -12.87
N LEU A 30 20.62 -18.66 -13.87
CA LEU A 30 19.46 -17.90 -14.35
C LEU A 30 18.37 -17.76 -13.28
N THR A 31 18.13 -18.81 -12.48
CA THR A 31 17.10 -18.79 -11.43
C THR A 31 17.37 -17.74 -10.36
N THR A 32 18.63 -17.52 -9.96
CA THR A 32 18.98 -16.51 -8.95
C THR A 32 18.63 -15.07 -9.39
N ILE A 33 18.90 -14.73 -10.66
CA ILE A 33 18.61 -13.40 -11.21
C ILE A 33 17.09 -13.17 -11.28
N VAL A 34 16.34 -14.19 -11.69
CA VAL A 34 14.87 -14.13 -11.81
C VAL A 34 14.19 -13.97 -10.44
N MET A 35 14.71 -14.60 -9.38
CA MET A 35 14.11 -14.48 -8.04
C MET A 35 14.20 -13.06 -7.47
N ALA A 36 15.31 -12.36 -7.70
CA ALA A 36 15.49 -10.98 -7.25
C ALA A 36 14.51 -10.02 -7.96
N SER A 37 14.33 -10.18 -9.27
CA SER A 37 13.41 -9.33 -10.05
C SER A 37 11.93 -9.57 -9.69
N LEU A 38 11.55 -10.82 -9.43
CA LEU A 38 10.18 -11.17 -9.03
C LEU A 38 9.77 -10.56 -7.70
N THR A 39 10.69 -10.50 -6.73
CA THR A 39 10.40 -9.89 -5.41
C THR A 39 10.06 -8.41 -5.56
N ASN A 40 10.82 -7.66 -6.34
CA ASN A 40 10.55 -6.25 -6.61
C ASN A 40 9.24 -6.05 -7.38
N ALA A 41 8.95 -6.91 -8.36
CA ALA A 41 7.69 -6.85 -9.10
C ALA A 41 6.46 -7.06 -8.18
N ARG A 42 6.54 -8.00 -7.23
CA ARG A 42 5.48 -8.25 -6.24
C ARG A 42 5.24 -7.04 -5.32
N LYS A 43 6.31 -6.40 -4.85
CA LYS A 43 6.23 -5.17 -4.04
C LYS A 43 5.48 -4.06 -4.80
N ARG A 44 5.89 -3.78 -6.05
CA ARG A 44 5.21 -2.79 -6.92
C ARG A 44 3.74 -3.12 -7.14
N GLY A 45 3.40 -4.40 -7.31
CA GLY A 45 2.01 -4.84 -7.45
C GLY A 45 1.17 -4.56 -6.21
N ARG A 46 1.72 -4.79 -5.01
CA ARG A 46 1.04 -4.47 -3.74
C ARG A 46 0.92 -2.96 -3.53
N ASP A 47 1.96 -2.19 -3.83
CA ASP A 47 1.90 -0.72 -3.74
C ASP A 47 0.85 -0.14 -4.70
N GLY A 48 0.78 -0.65 -5.93
CA GLY A 48 -0.28 -0.27 -6.88
C GLY A 48 -1.69 -0.60 -6.36
N ARG A 49 -1.83 -1.72 -5.64
CA ARG A 49 -3.10 -2.09 -4.99
C ARG A 49 -3.45 -1.14 -3.84
N ARG A 50 -2.49 -0.83 -2.94
CA ARG A 50 -2.67 0.13 -1.83
C ARG A 50 -3.14 1.49 -2.33
N ILE A 51 -2.51 2.01 -3.38
CA ILE A 51 -2.88 3.31 -3.97
C ILE A 51 -4.31 3.26 -4.54
N ALA A 52 -4.66 2.18 -5.25
CA ALA A 52 -6.01 2.02 -5.79
C ALA A 52 -7.07 1.93 -4.68
N ASP A 53 -6.78 1.21 -3.60
CA ASP A 53 -7.66 1.05 -2.44
C ASP A 53 -7.87 2.39 -1.71
N ILE A 54 -6.81 3.18 -1.52
CA ILE A 54 -6.90 4.52 -0.91
C ILE A 54 -7.73 5.47 -1.80
N LYS A 55 -7.53 5.45 -3.12
CA LYS A 55 -8.36 6.24 -4.06
C LYS A 55 -9.83 5.85 -4.02
N GLN A 56 -10.14 4.57 -3.89
CA GLN A 56 -11.52 4.12 -3.76
C GLN A 56 -12.15 4.64 -2.46
N MET A 57 -11.42 4.61 -1.35
CA MET A 57 -11.88 5.14 -0.08
C MET A 57 -12.02 6.66 -0.09
N GLN A 58 -11.13 7.40 -0.74
CA GLN A 58 -11.25 8.85 -0.93
C GLN A 58 -12.59 9.21 -1.58
N VAL A 59 -12.93 8.56 -2.71
CA VAL A 59 -14.22 8.81 -3.38
C VAL A 59 -15.41 8.55 -2.43
N ALA A 60 -15.33 7.48 -1.63
CA ALA A 60 -16.37 7.16 -0.65
C ALA A 60 -16.46 8.20 0.48
N LEU A 61 -15.32 8.73 0.94
CA LEU A 61 -15.25 9.81 1.94
C LEU A 61 -15.86 11.10 1.39
N GLU A 62 -15.57 11.48 0.15
CA GLU A 62 -16.16 12.66 -0.48
C GLU A 62 -17.67 12.51 -0.66
N MET A 63 -18.13 11.32 -1.05
CA MET A 63 -19.57 11.05 -1.11
C MET A 63 -20.20 11.16 0.28
N TYR A 64 -19.59 10.58 1.33
CA TYR A 64 -20.08 10.69 2.70
C TYR A 64 -20.22 12.16 3.14
N TYR A 65 -19.20 12.98 2.86
CA TYR A 65 -19.22 14.40 3.21
C TYR A 65 -20.40 15.14 2.58
N GLN A 66 -20.73 14.86 1.31
CA GLN A 66 -21.88 15.48 0.62
C GLN A 66 -23.25 15.22 1.29
N PHE A 67 -23.40 14.13 2.05
CA PHE A 67 -24.65 13.79 2.73
C PHE A 67 -24.67 14.19 4.21
N HIS A 68 -23.51 14.32 4.83
CA HIS A 68 -23.38 14.49 6.28
C HIS A 68 -22.73 15.81 6.69
N ASP A 69 -22.24 16.62 5.74
CA ASP A 69 -21.50 17.86 5.94
C ASP A 69 -20.28 17.71 6.88
N ALA A 70 -19.79 16.47 7.02
CA ALA A 70 -18.66 16.09 7.85
C ALA A 70 -18.10 14.74 7.38
N TYR A 71 -16.81 14.51 7.59
CA TYR A 71 -16.17 13.21 7.42
C TYR A 71 -16.47 12.27 8.59
N PRO A 72 -16.55 10.96 8.34
CA PRO A 72 -16.85 10.00 9.40
C PRO A 72 -15.68 9.89 10.37
N THR A 73 -15.95 9.61 11.64
CA THR A 73 -14.87 9.42 12.65
C THR A 73 -14.18 8.07 12.51
N THR A 74 -14.82 7.12 11.80
CA THR A 74 -14.32 5.77 11.55
C THR A 74 -14.70 5.33 10.13
N LEU A 75 -13.81 4.60 9.46
CA LEU A 75 -14.06 4.12 8.09
C LEU A 75 -15.27 3.16 8.00
N SER A 76 -15.66 2.50 9.10
CA SER A 76 -16.85 1.63 9.15
C SER A 76 -18.15 2.34 8.81
N ALA A 77 -18.22 3.66 8.96
CA ALA A 77 -19.38 4.44 8.53
C ALA A 77 -19.56 4.47 7.00
N LEU A 78 -18.52 4.16 6.22
CA LEU A 78 -18.61 4.18 4.75
C LEU A 78 -19.40 3.00 4.18
N THR A 79 -19.52 1.89 4.92
CA THR A 79 -20.19 0.67 4.43
C THR A 79 -21.70 0.69 4.61
N SER A 80 -22.24 1.62 5.42
CA SER A 80 -23.68 1.80 5.65
C SER A 80 -23.99 3.29 5.65
N PRO A 81 -24.66 3.85 4.63
CA PRO A 81 -25.60 3.23 3.68
C PRO A 81 -24.98 2.52 2.45
N GLY A 82 -23.66 2.46 2.32
CA GLY A 82 -22.98 1.73 1.22
C GLY A 82 -22.24 2.64 0.23
N PHE A 83 -21.48 3.61 0.73
CA PHE A 83 -20.57 4.43 -0.09
C PHE A 83 -19.42 3.62 -0.67
N ILE A 84 -19.05 2.54 0.01
CA ILE A 84 -18.10 1.52 -0.46
C ILE A 84 -18.65 0.13 -0.07
N PRO A 85 -18.51 -0.92 -0.92
CA PRO A 85 -19.04 -2.25 -0.61
C PRO A 85 -18.35 -2.92 0.58
N ALA A 86 -17.06 -2.64 0.78
CA ALA A 86 -16.26 -3.08 1.92
C ALA A 86 -15.02 -2.19 2.05
N ILE A 87 -14.50 -2.04 3.26
CA ILE A 87 -13.24 -1.33 3.48
C ILE A 87 -12.11 -2.28 3.07
N PRO A 88 -11.27 -1.90 2.09
CA PRO A 88 -10.12 -2.72 1.73
C PRO A 88 -9.06 -2.71 2.83
N ASN A 89 -8.32 -3.80 2.93
CA ASN A 89 -7.21 -3.99 3.86
C ASN A 89 -5.91 -4.11 3.08
N ASP A 90 -4.79 -3.85 3.76
CA ASP A 90 -3.46 -4.01 3.22
C ASP A 90 -3.22 -5.43 2.66
N PRO A 91 -2.75 -5.57 1.40
CA PRO A 91 -2.61 -6.87 0.76
C PRO A 91 -1.46 -7.73 1.30
N LEU A 92 -0.57 -7.17 2.14
CA LEU A 92 0.51 -7.89 2.78
C LEU A 92 0.16 -8.25 4.23
N THR A 93 -0.31 -7.29 5.01
CA THR A 93 -0.54 -7.48 6.45
C THR A 93 -1.98 -7.84 6.80
N GLY A 94 -2.94 -7.56 5.91
CA GLY A 94 -4.36 -7.72 6.19
C GLY A 94 -4.92 -6.68 7.16
N ASN A 95 -4.11 -5.70 7.56
CA ASN A 95 -4.52 -4.62 8.45
C ASN A 95 -5.31 -3.55 7.70
N PRO A 96 -6.22 -2.84 8.39
CA PRO A 96 -6.83 -1.64 7.83
C PRO A 96 -5.80 -0.55 7.48
N TYR A 97 -6.17 0.30 6.54
CA TYR A 97 -5.43 1.52 6.24
C TYR A 97 -5.54 2.55 7.36
N ALA A 98 -4.53 3.42 7.44
CA ALA A 98 -4.47 4.49 8.42
C ALA A 98 -5.50 5.56 8.06
N TYR A 99 -6.35 5.93 9.02
CA TYR A 99 -7.33 6.99 8.86
C TYR A 99 -7.38 7.90 10.08
N ALA A 100 -7.47 9.21 9.84
CA ALA A 100 -7.69 10.23 10.87
C ALA A 100 -8.64 11.32 10.37
N ALA A 101 -9.83 11.43 10.97
CA ALA A 101 -10.74 12.55 10.74
C ALA A 101 -10.38 13.71 11.67
N LEU A 102 -10.32 14.91 11.09
CA LEU A 102 -9.83 16.11 11.75
C LEU A 102 -10.87 17.21 11.74
N LYS A 103 -10.80 18.04 12.77
CA LYS A 103 -11.58 19.26 12.85
C LYS A 103 -11.02 20.30 11.88
N GLY A 104 -11.90 21.02 11.19
CA GLY A 104 -11.49 22.14 10.35
C GLY A 104 -10.81 23.26 11.15
N ALA A 105 -9.74 23.84 10.62
CA ALA A 105 -9.05 24.97 11.24
C ALA A 105 -10.01 26.14 11.47
N GLY A 106 -10.14 26.59 12.72
CA GLY A 106 -11.03 27.70 13.08
C GLY A 106 -12.53 27.34 13.15
N ALA A 107 -12.90 26.07 12.99
CA ALA A 107 -14.29 25.64 13.18
C ALA A 107 -14.71 25.83 14.65
N THR A 108 -15.79 26.58 14.88
CA THR A 108 -16.43 26.69 16.20
C THR A 108 -17.35 25.49 16.47
N ALA A 109 -17.83 24.82 15.41
CA ALA A 109 -18.68 23.64 15.49
C ALA A 109 -17.88 22.33 15.56
N ALA A 110 -18.55 21.33 16.13
CA ALA A 110 -18.14 19.96 16.36
C ALA A 110 -18.04 19.08 15.09
N ILE A 111 -17.52 19.58 13.97
CA ILE A 111 -17.53 18.87 12.68
C ILE A 111 -16.13 18.44 12.25
N CYS A 112 -16.02 17.21 11.74
CA CYS A 112 -14.79 16.74 11.13
C CYS A 112 -14.78 17.18 9.66
N ALA A 113 -14.06 18.26 9.37
CA ALA A 113 -14.08 18.94 8.07
C ALA A 113 -12.86 18.60 7.19
N SER A 114 -11.91 17.85 7.70
CA SER A 114 -10.78 17.31 6.96
C SER A 114 -10.46 15.89 7.41
N TYR A 115 -9.64 15.18 6.66
CA TYR A 115 -9.12 13.87 7.06
C TYR A 115 -7.72 13.63 6.51
N HIS A 116 -7.08 12.60 7.04
CA HIS A 116 -5.94 11.92 6.47
C HIS A 116 -6.29 10.46 6.21
N LEU A 117 -5.78 9.95 5.11
CA LEU A 117 -5.97 8.57 4.71
C LEU A 117 -4.69 8.09 4.05
N GLY A 118 -4.10 7.03 4.60
CA GLY A 118 -2.82 6.57 4.07
C GLY A 118 -2.42 5.13 4.29
N ALA A 119 -1.35 4.77 3.59
CA ALA A 119 -0.70 3.46 3.66
C ALA A 119 0.81 3.63 3.60
N LYS A 120 1.49 2.68 4.23
CA LYS A 120 2.92 2.46 4.05
C LYS A 120 3.17 1.65 2.78
N LEU A 121 3.95 2.20 1.85
CA LEU A 121 4.41 1.50 0.65
C LEU A 121 5.65 0.65 0.97
N GLU A 122 6.01 -0.26 0.07
CA GLU A 122 7.19 -1.12 0.20
C GLU A 122 8.38 -0.68 -0.65
N ILE A 123 8.13 0.13 -1.67
CA ILE A 123 9.14 0.72 -2.53
C ILE A 123 9.07 2.23 -2.42
N TYR A 124 10.20 2.82 -2.02
CA TYR A 124 10.39 4.26 -2.13
C TYR A 124 10.37 4.67 -3.60
N SER A 125 9.45 5.56 -3.96
CA SER A 125 9.45 6.19 -5.27
C SER A 125 9.12 7.66 -5.09
N ALA A 126 10.13 8.51 -5.24
CA ALA A 126 9.97 9.96 -5.36
C ALA A 126 9.19 10.38 -6.64
N SER A 127 8.66 9.42 -7.41
CA SER A 127 8.11 9.60 -8.77
C SER A 127 6.69 9.05 -8.92
N VAL A 128 6.13 8.41 -7.90
CA VAL A 128 4.67 8.46 -7.79
C VAL A 128 4.41 9.92 -7.42
N ASN A 129 3.77 10.65 -8.33
CA ASN A 129 3.48 12.08 -8.18
C ASN A 129 2.61 12.28 -6.93
N PHE A 130 3.23 12.34 -5.76
CA PHE A 130 2.62 12.68 -4.49
C PHE A 130 2.83 14.17 -4.27
N ASN A 131 2.49 14.99 -5.27
CA ASN A 131 2.63 16.45 -5.22
C ASN A 131 1.61 17.10 -4.24
N GLU A 132 1.00 16.27 -3.41
CA GLU A 132 -0.03 16.53 -2.41
C GLU A 132 0.24 15.71 -1.14
N ASP A 133 1.51 15.29 -0.90
CA ASP A 133 1.99 15.04 0.47
C ASP A 133 2.04 16.39 1.19
N ALA A 134 0.89 17.04 1.32
CA ALA A 134 0.78 18.17 2.19
C ALA A 134 1.05 17.59 3.57
N ASP A 135 2.18 17.93 4.14
CA ASP A 135 2.52 17.67 5.52
C ASP A 135 1.47 18.29 6.42
N MET A 136 1.15 17.67 7.55
CA MET A 136 0.50 18.45 8.60
C MET A 136 1.63 18.97 9.46
N ALA A 137 1.76 20.30 9.49
CA ALA A 137 2.31 20.91 10.67
C ALA A 137 1.55 20.33 11.87
N ALA A 138 2.28 19.68 12.78
CA ALA A 138 1.81 19.31 14.11
C ALA A 138 1.21 20.58 14.77
N GLY A 139 -0.10 20.77 14.58
CA GLY A 139 -0.65 22.11 14.54
C GLY A 139 -2.06 22.18 15.09
N GLY A 140 -2.33 21.40 16.13
CA GLY A 140 -3.52 21.56 16.94
C GLY A 140 -3.90 20.28 17.64
N THR A 141 -3.37 20.04 18.84
CA THR A 141 -4.25 19.50 19.87
C THR A 141 -5.41 20.49 19.96
N TYR A 142 -6.56 20.14 19.40
CA TYR A 142 -7.80 20.83 19.71
C TYR A 142 -8.45 20.02 20.82
N PRO A 143 -8.18 20.30 22.10
CA PRO A 143 -9.02 19.77 23.16
C PRO A 143 -10.36 20.46 22.98
N THR A 144 -11.30 19.83 22.28
CA THR A 144 -12.67 20.31 22.38
C THR A 144 -13.18 19.81 23.72
N ALA A 145 -13.17 20.69 24.71
CA ALA A 145 -13.97 20.59 25.93
C ALA A 145 -15.50 20.49 25.63
N ASP A 146 -15.89 20.22 24.38
CA ASP A 146 -17.22 20.27 23.81
C ASP A 146 -17.71 18.88 23.34
N GLY A 147 -17.08 17.80 23.80
CA GLY A 147 -17.54 16.43 23.56
C GLY A 147 -17.54 15.97 22.08
N THR A 148 -16.93 16.74 21.18
CA THR A 148 -16.78 16.39 19.77
C THR A 148 -15.70 15.32 19.60
N ILE A 149 -16.05 14.17 19.03
CA ILE A 149 -15.14 13.04 18.85
C ILE A 149 -14.67 12.95 17.39
N CYS A 150 -14.00 13.98 16.86
CA CYS A 150 -13.06 13.69 15.77
C CYS A 150 -11.90 12.91 16.41
N ASN A 151 -11.36 11.89 15.76
CA ASN A 151 -10.25 11.09 16.29
C ASN A 151 -8.97 11.95 16.25
N ASN A 152 -8.91 12.85 17.22
CA ASN A 152 -7.91 13.86 17.45
C ASN A 152 -6.53 13.25 17.32
N SER A 153 -5.95 13.42 16.14
CA SER A 153 -4.54 13.19 15.86
C SER A 153 -4.01 11.79 16.12
N SER A 154 -4.87 10.77 16.16
CA SER A 154 -4.49 9.38 16.38
C SER A 154 -5.03 8.49 15.27
N TRP A 155 -4.12 7.91 14.49
CA TRP A 155 -4.44 6.96 13.43
C TRP A 155 -5.23 5.77 13.99
N VAL A 156 -6.35 5.45 13.36
CA VAL A 156 -7.08 4.20 13.60
C VAL A 156 -6.83 3.24 12.44
N GLY A 157 -6.65 1.96 12.78
CA GLY A 157 -6.69 0.86 11.80
C GLY A 157 -5.35 0.22 11.45
N SER A 158 -4.24 0.93 11.57
CA SER A 158 -2.93 0.40 11.16
C SER A 158 -2.02 0.08 12.37
N THR A 159 -1.51 -1.14 12.47
CA THR A 159 -0.47 -1.50 13.44
C THR A 159 0.94 -1.16 12.95
N GLU A 160 1.08 -0.89 11.65
CA GLU A 160 2.35 -0.54 11.00
C GLU A 160 2.69 0.95 11.11
N ILE A 161 1.70 1.74 11.54
CA ILE A 161 1.77 3.20 11.68
C ILE A 161 1.50 3.47 13.16
N PRO A 162 2.55 3.76 13.95
CA PRO A 162 2.38 3.95 15.37
C PRO A 162 1.50 5.19 15.62
N ALA A 163 0.59 5.08 16.58
CA ALA A 163 -0.22 6.20 17.08
C ALA A 163 0.65 7.19 17.90
N VAL A 164 1.82 7.56 17.40
CA VAL A 164 2.57 8.69 17.95
C VAL A 164 1.81 9.96 17.58
N ALA A 165 1.66 10.84 18.56
CA ALA A 165 1.14 12.18 18.32
C ALA A 165 1.94 12.81 17.17
N PHE A 166 1.26 13.46 16.22
CA PHE A 166 1.91 14.22 15.14
C PHE A 166 3.08 15.05 15.70
N GLY A 167 4.30 14.84 15.22
CA GLY A 167 5.52 15.56 15.62
C GLY A 167 6.69 14.73 16.22
N GLY A 168 6.92 13.46 15.85
CA GLY A 168 8.17 12.79 16.22
C GLY A 168 8.58 11.56 15.40
N ALA A 169 9.74 11.64 14.73
CA ALA A 169 10.69 10.63 14.19
C ALA A 169 10.17 9.39 13.43
N ASN A 170 8.93 8.99 13.62
CA ASN A 170 8.22 7.88 12.97
C ASN A 170 6.80 8.35 12.59
N ASP A 171 6.64 9.65 12.44
CA ASP A 171 5.37 10.32 12.29
C ASP A 171 5.16 10.79 10.86
N PHE A 172 3.89 10.85 10.52
CA PHE A 172 3.37 11.12 9.19
C PHE A 172 3.31 12.64 8.98
N ASP A 173 4.32 13.37 9.47
CA ASP A 173 4.42 14.84 9.35
C ASP A 173 5.22 15.26 8.11
N GLY A 174 5.74 14.29 7.36
CA GLY A 174 6.50 14.47 6.11
C GLY A 174 7.73 15.37 6.23
N THR A 175 8.26 15.54 7.44
CA THR A 175 9.52 16.27 7.65
C THR A 175 10.74 15.43 7.24
N ASN A 176 10.97 15.30 5.94
CA ASN A 176 12.28 15.06 5.33
C ASN A 176 13.11 13.86 5.85
N ASP A 177 12.48 12.83 6.40
CA ASP A 177 13.19 11.57 6.62
C ASP A 177 13.18 10.80 5.29
N ALA A 178 14.36 10.36 4.83
CA ALA A 178 14.51 9.67 3.55
C ALA A 178 13.95 8.23 3.56
N THR A 179 13.14 7.89 4.57
CA THR A 179 12.64 6.54 4.86
C THR A 179 11.12 6.46 4.94
N ASP A 180 10.41 7.59 4.98
CA ASP A 180 8.97 7.58 5.12
C ASP A 180 8.29 7.33 3.77
N GLN A 181 7.58 6.20 3.68
CA GLN A 181 6.96 5.68 2.46
C GLN A 181 5.45 5.79 2.59
N VAL A 182 4.97 7.00 2.86
CA VAL A 182 3.56 7.25 3.18
C VAL A 182 2.86 7.89 2.00
N TYR A 183 1.74 7.31 1.60
CA TYR A 183 0.77 7.98 0.74
C TYR A 183 -0.31 8.58 1.63
N ASP A 184 -0.45 9.91 1.67
CA ASP A 184 -1.53 10.62 2.38
C ASP A 184 -2.44 11.32 1.37
N MET A 185 -3.74 11.36 1.64
CA MET A 185 -4.73 12.09 0.84
C MET A 185 -5.62 12.92 1.75
N ARG A 186 -5.87 14.16 1.31
CA ARG A 186 -6.70 15.16 1.99
C ARG A 186 -7.82 15.65 1.08
N PRO A 187 -8.93 16.12 1.66
CA PRO A 187 -9.88 16.96 0.96
C PRO A 187 -9.41 18.42 0.86
#